data_AF-A0A961HBI8-F1
#
_entry.id   AF-A0A961HBI8-F1
#
_cell.length_a   1.000
_cell.length_b   1.000
_cell.length_c   1.000
_cell.angle_alpha   90.00
_cell.angle_beta   90.00
_cell.angle_gamma   90.00
#
_symmetry.space_group_name_H-M   'P 1'
#
loop_
_entity.id
_entity.type
_entity.pdbx_description
1 polymer ?
#
loop_
_entity_poly.entity_id
_entity_poly.type
_entity_poly.pdbx_seq_one_letter_code
_entity_poly.pdbx_strand_id
1 'polypeptide(L)'
;MSSPPQRRSCPGSEARATSTTPIADADTTAAADRSRYYWRRRPRLACSCWQPCRCDWRDRPSSKRVDGYRDALDHLAEQGLAGAALLPECRELWHRGGAERRLAEKTMRRWVA
;
A
#
# COMPACT_ATOMS: atom_id res chain seq x y z
N MET A 1 -2.68 34.55 11.15
CA MET A 1 -3.78 33.65 11.55
C MET A 1 -4.21 32.90 10.29
N SER A 2 -3.71 31.68 10.10
CA SER A 2 -3.89 30.92 8.85
C SER A 2 -4.95 29.85 9.05
N SER A 3 -6.03 29.94 8.28
CA SER A 3 -7.15 28.99 8.28
C SER A 3 -6.72 27.59 7.82
N PRO A 4 -7.24 26.50 8.41
CA PRO A 4 -6.98 25.14 7.95
C PRO A 4 -7.80 24.82 6.68
N PRO A 5 -7.29 23.95 5.78
CA PRO A 5 -8.05 23.54 4.60
C PRO A 5 -9.20 22.61 4.99
N GLN A 6 -10.42 23.01 4.63
CA GLN A 6 -11.63 22.23 4.84
C GLN A 6 -11.59 20.94 3.99
N ARG A 7 -11.75 19.80 4.66
CA ARG A 7 -12.03 18.52 3.99
C ARG A 7 -13.43 18.61 3.38
N ARG A 8 -13.51 18.59 2.05
CA ARG A 8 -14.80 18.46 1.35
C ARG A 8 -15.30 17.03 1.55
N SER A 9 -16.35 16.88 2.34
CA SER A 9 -17.13 15.65 2.46
C SER A 9 -17.81 15.37 1.11
N CYS A 10 -17.61 14.19 0.55
CA CYS A 10 -18.37 13.72 -0.61
C CYS A 10 -19.83 13.45 -0.18
N PRO A 11 -20.85 13.84 -0.97
CA PRO A 11 -22.22 13.44 -0.72
C PRO A 11 -22.40 12.01 -1.24
N GLY A 12 -22.71 11.07 -0.35
CA GLY A 12 -22.96 9.69 -0.76
C GLY A 12 -22.95 8.64 0.33
N SER A 13 -23.16 9.00 1.59
CA SER A 13 -23.34 8.04 2.68
C SER A 13 -24.82 7.90 3.04
N GLU A 14 -25.61 7.39 2.11
CA GLU A 14 -26.88 6.76 2.49
C GLU A 14 -26.69 5.25 2.38
N ALA A 15 -26.66 4.62 3.55
CA ALA A 15 -26.65 3.19 3.73
C ALA A 15 -27.82 2.59 2.95
N ARG A 16 -27.53 1.72 1.98
CA ARG A 16 -28.55 0.83 1.42
C ARG A 16 -28.26 -0.59 1.82
N ALA A 17 -29.25 -1.13 2.54
CA ALA A 17 -29.30 -2.45 3.13
C ALA A 17 -28.80 -3.55 2.18
N THR A 18 -28.06 -4.48 2.77
CA THR A 18 -27.87 -5.84 2.25
C THR A 18 -29.23 -6.46 1.96
N SER A 19 -29.50 -6.80 0.71
CA SER A 19 -30.43 -7.88 0.43
C SER A 19 -30.13 -8.57 -0.90
N THR A 20 -30.07 -9.90 -0.79
CA THR A 20 -30.62 -10.84 -1.76
C THR A 20 -29.67 -11.40 -2.83
N THR A 21 -29.71 -12.74 -2.85
CA THR A 21 -29.07 -13.76 -3.70
C THR A 21 -28.92 -13.42 -5.19
N PRO A 22 -27.90 -14.00 -5.88
CA PRO A 22 -27.67 -13.74 -7.29
C PRO A 22 -28.64 -14.56 -8.13
N ILE A 23 -29.67 -13.92 -8.68
CA ILE A 23 -30.27 -14.36 -9.93
C ILE A 23 -29.28 -13.89 -11.01
N ALA A 24 -28.77 -14.81 -11.82
CA ALA A 24 -27.86 -14.47 -12.90
C ALA A 24 -28.64 -13.77 -14.02
N ASP A 25 -28.96 -12.50 -13.81
CA ASP A 25 -29.60 -11.65 -14.80
C ASP A 25 -28.62 -11.38 -15.94
N ALA A 26 -29.10 -11.47 -17.19
CA ALA A 26 -28.30 -11.19 -18.39
C ALA A 26 -27.64 -9.79 -18.38
N ASP A 27 -28.22 -8.85 -17.62
CA ASP A 27 -27.65 -7.52 -17.40
C ASP A 27 -26.38 -7.55 -16.52
N THR A 28 -26.27 -8.53 -15.63
CA THR A 28 -25.10 -8.72 -14.75
C THR A 28 -23.93 -9.32 -15.52
N THR A 29 -24.19 -10.26 -16.44
CA THR A 29 -23.15 -10.81 -17.33
C THR A 29 -22.67 -9.75 -18.31
N ALA A 30 -23.56 -8.95 -18.89
CA ALA A 30 -23.21 -7.80 -19.72
C ALA A 30 -22.40 -6.73 -18.96
N ALA A 31 -22.72 -6.46 -17.68
CA ALA A 31 -21.93 -5.56 -16.83
C ALA A 31 -20.51 -6.11 -16.53
N ALA A 32 -20.39 -7.41 -16.27
CA ALA A 32 -19.11 -8.08 -16.07
C ALA A 32 -18.24 -8.08 -17.35
N ASP A 33 -18.84 -8.33 -18.50
CA ASP A 33 -18.14 -8.32 -19.78
C ASP A 33 -17.73 -6.91 -20.22
N ARG A 34 -18.57 -5.90 -20.01
CA ARG A 34 -18.19 -4.48 -20.17
C ARG A 34 -17.01 -4.14 -19.27
N SER A 35 -17.05 -4.55 -18.01
CA SER A 35 -15.95 -4.32 -17.06
C SER A 35 -14.65 -4.98 -17.56
N ARG A 36 -14.68 -6.26 -17.95
CA ARG A 36 -13.51 -6.96 -18.51
C ARG A 36 -12.99 -6.29 -19.79
N TYR A 37 -13.87 -5.82 -20.66
CA TYR A 37 -13.50 -5.10 -21.88
C TYR A 37 -12.73 -3.82 -21.55
N TYR A 38 -13.24 -3.00 -20.61
CA TYR A 38 -12.56 -1.79 -20.17
C TYR A 38 -11.23 -2.07 -19.48
N TRP A 39 -11.13 -3.14 -18.68
CA TRP A 39 -9.87 -3.53 -18.06
C TRP A 39 -8.80 -3.89 -19.09
N ARG A 40 -9.12 -4.71 -20.11
CA ARG A 40 -8.15 -5.16 -21.14
C ARG A 40 -7.65 -4.04 -22.05
N ARG A 41 -8.42 -2.95 -22.21
CA ARG A 41 -8.08 -1.82 -23.09
C ARG A 41 -7.45 -0.63 -22.39
N ARG A 42 -7.13 -0.73 -21.09
CA ARG A 42 -6.46 0.38 -20.41
C ARG A 42 -5.03 0.54 -20.94
N PRO A 43 -4.61 1.78 -21.25
CA PRO A 43 -3.23 2.02 -21.66
C PRO A 43 -2.29 1.59 -20.54
N ARG A 44 -1.23 0.86 -20.91
CA ARG A 44 -0.12 0.58 -19.99
C ARG A 44 0.59 1.90 -19.70
N LEU A 45 0.77 2.19 -18.43
CA LEU A 45 1.54 3.37 -18.02
C LEU A 45 3.03 3.14 -18.22
N ALA A 46 3.82 4.21 -18.21
CA ALA A 46 5.27 4.15 -18.27
C ALA A 46 5.90 3.27 -17.16
N CYS A 47 5.24 3.15 -16.00
CA CYS A 47 5.62 2.25 -14.91
C CYS A 47 5.21 0.78 -15.13
N SER A 48 4.71 0.42 -16.32
CA SER A 48 4.21 -0.90 -16.73
C SER A 48 3.01 -1.45 -15.96
N CYS A 49 2.47 -0.76 -14.94
CA CYS A 49 1.30 -1.22 -14.20
C CYS A 49 -0.03 -0.75 -14.80
N TRP A 50 -1.12 -1.39 -14.37
CA TRP A 50 -2.48 -1.17 -14.86
C TRP A 50 -3.19 -0.05 -14.08
N GLN A 51 -4.00 0.77 -14.78
CA GLN A 51 -4.76 1.88 -14.19
C GLN A 51 -6.06 1.42 -13.50
N PRO A 52 -6.46 1.92 -12.30
CA PRO A 52 -5.83 3.00 -11.54
C PRO A 52 -4.53 2.55 -10.85
N CYS A 53 -3.39 3.14 -11.23
CA CYS A 53 -2.09 2.76 -10.72
C CYS A 53 -1.79 3.58 -9.47
N ARG A 54 -1.88 2.97 -8.28
CA ARG A 54 -1.34 3.51 -7.02
C ARG A 54 0.12 3.09 -6.82
N CYS A 55 0.85 3.06 -7.91
CA CYS A 55 2.16 2.45 -7.92
C CYS A 55 3.19 3.49 -7.46
N ASP A 56 3.56 3.41 -6.18
CA ASP A 56 4.54 4.27 -5.50
C ASP A 56 5.99 4.05 -6.00
N TRP A 57 6.20 3.69 -7.26
CA TRP A 57 7.55 3.47 -7.82
C TRP A 57 8.45 4.69 -7.68
N ARG A 58 7.87 5.90 -7.61
CA ARG A 58 8.60 7.14 -7.39
C ARG A 58 9.12 7.29 -5.95
N ASP A 59 8.46 6.63 -5.00
CA ASP A 59 8.74 6.73 -3.56
C ASP A 59 9.46 5.49 -3.01
N ARG A 60 9.87 4.57 -3.90
CA ARG A 60 10.63 3.39 -3.50
C ARG A 60 12.03 3.81 -3.05
N PRO A 61 12.47 3.44 -1.84
CA PRO A 61 13.80 3.79 -1.37
C PRO A 61 14.85 3.09 -2.23
N SER A 62 15.97 3.78 -2.51
CA SER A 62 17.10 3.19 -3.20
C SER A 62 17.71 2.05 -2.37
N SER A 63 18.39 1.09 -3.01
CA SER A 63 19.08 0.00 -2.31
C SER A 63 20.03 0.53 -1.23
N LYS A 64 20.85 1.53 -1.58
CA LYS A 64 21.77 2.21 -0.65
C LYS A 64 21.06 2.77 0.58
N ARG A 65 19.86 3.34 0.40
CA ARG A 65 19.06 3.87 1.51
C ARG A 65 18.53 2.75 2.41
N VAL A 66 18.06 1.65 1.82
CA VAL A 66 17.60 0.47 2.57
C VAL A 66 18.75 -0.16 3.34
N ASP A 67 19.94 -0.25 2.75
CA ASP A 67 21.12 -0.82 3.40
C ASP A 67 21.58 0.05 4.58
N GLY A 68 21.64 1.37 4.40
CA GLY A 68 21.95 2.29 5.51
C GLY A 68 20.91 2.27 6.62
N TYR A 69 19.63 2.07 6.28
CA TYR A 69 18.58 1.88 7.26
C TYR A 69 18.74 0.55 8.04
N ARG A 70 19.11 -0.54 7.36
CA ARG A 70 19.45 -1.82 8.01
C ARG A 70 20.58 -1.63 9.02
N ASP A 71 21.70 -1.04 8.59
CA ASP A 71 22.86 -0.82 9.46
C ASP A 71 22.51 0.07 10.67
N ALA A 72 21.69 1.10 10.47
CA ALA A 72 21.22 1.94 11.56
C ALA A 72 20.33 1.17 12.55
N LEU A 73 19.44 0.30 12.07
CA LEU A 73 18.61 -0.54 12.93
C LEU A 73 19.45 -1.54 13.72
N ASP A 74 20.44 -2.17 13.08
CA ASP A 74 21.36 -3.11 13.73
C ASP A 74 22.16 -2.39 14.83
N HIS A 75 22.72 -1.21 14.54
CA HIS A 75 23.44 -0.39 15.52
C HIS A 75 22.57 0.02 16.71
N LEU A 76 21.34 0.48 16.46
CA LEU A 76 20.41 0.84 17.54
C LEU A 76 20.02 -0.38 18.38
N ALA A 77 19.86 -1.55 17.76
CA ALA A 77 19.55 -2.78 18.46
C ALA A 77 20.71 -3.23 19.37
N GLU A 78 21.96 -3.10 18.93
CA GLU A 78 23.16 -3.36 19.75
C GLU A 78 23.22 -2.46 20.99
N GLN A 79 22.72 -1.23 20.89
CA GLN A 79 22.61 -0.29 22.01
C GLN A 79 21.35 -0.51 22.87
N GLY A 80 20.53 -1.51 22.57
CA GLY A 80 19.27 -1.77 23.25
C GLY A 80 18.17 -0.73 22.95
N LEU A 81 18.39 0.15 21.98
CA LEU A 81 17.43 1.16 21.54
C LEU A 81 16.47 0.61 20.48
N ALA A 82 15.36 1.32 20.28
CA ALA A 82 14.41 1.04 19.21
C ALA A 82 14.58 2.06 18.08
N GLY A 83 14.83 1.56 16.86
CA GLY A 83 14.85 2.39 15.67
C GLY A 83 13.45 2.81 15.23
N ALA A 84 13.37 3.89 14.44
CA ALA A 84 12.13 4.37 13.87
C ALA A 84 11.59 3.40 12.81
N ALA A 85 10.28 3.16 12.80
CA ALA A 85 9.63 2.26 11.83
C ALA A 85 9.33 2.98 10.49
N LEU A 86 10.36 3.17 9.67
CA LEU A 86 10.18 3.74 8.34
C LEU A 86 9.55 2.69 7.40
N LEU A 87 8.26 2.87 7.11
CA LEU A 87 7.42 1.90 6.38
C LEU A 87 7.95 1.48 5.00
N PRO A 88 8.42 2.40 4.13
CA PRO A 88 8.96 2.03 2.81
C PRO A 88 10.18 1.11 2.93
N GLU A 89 11.11 1.44 3.81
CA GLU A 89 12.34 0.70 4.04
C GLU A 89 12.06 -0.63 4.74
N CYS A 90 11.18 -0.66 5.73
CA CYS A 90 10.71 -1.90 6.37
C CYS A 90 10.06 -2.85 5.37
N ARG A 91 9.26 -2.34 4.42
CA ARG A 91 8.65 -3.16 3.37
C ARG A 91 9.71 -3.74 2.43
N GLU A 92 10.73 -2.97 2.07
CA GLU A 92 11.84 -3.50 1.27
C GLU A 92 12.63 -4.59 2.02
N LEU A 93 12.99 -4.37 3.29
CA LEU A 93 13.64 -5.39 4.11
C LEU A 93 12.79 -6.66 4.25
N TRP A 94 11.48 -6.51 4.38
CA TRP A 94 10.54 -7.64 4.42
C TRP A 94 10.58 -8.48 3.14
N HIS A 95 10.60 -7.82 1.98
CA HIS A 95 10.64 -8.46 0.67
C HIS A 95 11.96 -9.19 0.43
N ARG A 96 13.10 -8.66 0.89
CA ARG A 96 14.41 -9.33 0.78
C ARG A 96 14.48 -10.64 1.56
N GLY A 97 13.75 -10.76 2.68
CA GLY A 97 13.60 -12.02 3.41
C GLY A 97 14.70 -12.27 4.46
N GLY A 98 14.78 -13.52 4.93
CA GLY A 98 15.85 -13.95 5.84
C GLY A 98 15.99 -13.12 7.13
N ALA A 99 17.22 -12.69 7.41
CA ALA A 99 17.55 -11.86 8.58
C ALA A 99 16.90 -10.47 8.50
N GLU A 100 16.86 -9.87 7.32
CA GLU A 100 16.28 -8.53 7.11
C GLU A 100 14.77 -8.52 7.38
N ARG A 101 14.06 -9.58 6.99
CA ARG A 101 12.63 -9.72 7.34
C ARG A 101 12.41 -9.79 8.85
N ARG A 102 13.24 -10.54 9.57
CA ARG A 102 13.16 -10.64 11.04
C ARG A 102 13.46 -9.29 11.69
N LEU A 103 14.42 -8.54 11.16
CA LEU A 103 14.73 -7.19 11.63
C LEU A 103 13.53 -6.24 11.43
N ALA A 104 12.94 -6.23 10.23
CA ALA A 104 11.74 -5.44 9.94
C ALA A 104 10.56 -5.81 10.86
N GLU A 105 10.32 -7.11 11.09
CA GLU A 105 9.26 -7.58 11.97
C GLU A 105 9.44 -7.11 13.42
N LYS A 106 10.65 -7.25 13.96
CA LYS A 106 10.99 -6.78 15.32
C LYS A 106 10.80 -5.28 15.46
N THR A 107 11.27 -4.50 14.50
CA THR A 107 11.11 -3.04 14.49
C THR A 107 9.64 -2.65 14.46
N MET A 108 8.83 -3.25 13.59
CA MET A 108 7.40 -2.92 13.48
C MET A 108 6.61 -3.33 14.73
N ARG A 109 6.91 -4.49 15.33
CA ARG A 109 6.26 -4.93 16.57
C ARG A 109 6.49 -3.96 17.73
N ARG A 110 7.67 -3.35 17.82
CA ARG A 110 7.99 -2.35 18.86
C ARG A 110 7.19 -1.04 18.72
N TRP A 111 6.68 -0.72 17.54
CA TRP A 111 5.95 0.51 17.27
C TRP A 111 4.43 0.37 17.38
N VAL A 112 3.91 -0.86 17.33
CA VAL A 112 2.47 -1.14 17.44
C VAL A 112 2.08 -1.48 18.88
N ALA A 113 3.05 -1.81 19.74
CA ALA A 113 2.88 -2.07 21.17
C ALA A 113 2.89 -0.77 21.97
#